data_AF-A0A1V5JXV6-F1
#
_entry.id   AF-A0A1V5JXV6-F1
#
_cell.length_a   1.000
_cell.length_b   1.000
_cell.length_c   1.000
_cell.angle_alpha   90.00
_cell.angle_beta   90.00
_cell.angle_gamma   90.00
#
_symmetry.space_group_name_H-M   'P 1'
#
loop_
_entity.id
_entity.type
_entity.pdbx_description
1 polymer ?
#
loop_
_entity_poly.entity_id
_entity_poly.type
_entity_poly.pdbx_seq_one_letter_code
_entity_poly.pdbx_strand_id
1 'polypeptide(L)'
;MGSPVDMAVMNTFEIDAQMDAILSIDTTKGNRIINHRGFAMSPTVKDGWILRVSEDLLGIMSITTGQLPVTFPITMQDITPYGNGVFHINSILQPATATSAPVVGLAITTQTPVPGCATGASHVVDVEECVRFVIEAAKMFGAGKCRFYDETEYATLVKLYGEMKQLKTLGAQA
;
A
#
# COMPACT_ATOMS: atom_id res chain seq x y z
N MET A 1 13.00 9.12 8.50
CA MET A 1 13.56 9.70 7.26
C MET A 1 12.83 10.99 7.02
N GLY A 2 13.52 12.13 6.91
CA GLY A 2 12.90 13.40 6.53
C GLY A 2 13.01 13.56 5.03
N SER A 3 11.95 13.26 4.28
CA SER A 3 11.88 13.63 2.87
C SER A 3 12.03 15.16 2.77
N PRO A 4 12.81 15.69 1.82
CA PRO A 4 12.89 17.14 1.61
C PRO A 4 11.58 17.73 1.05
N VAL A 5 10.64 16.87 0.63
CA VAL A 5 9.34 17.24 0.09
C VAL A 5 8.25 16.66 0.99
N ASP A 6 7.26 17.48 1.31
CA ASP A 6 6.10 17.09 2.11
C ASP A 6 5.21 16.06 1.39
N MET A 7 4.61 15.13 2.13
CA MET A 7 3.78 14.07 1.56
C MET A 7 2.52 14.61 0.87
N ALA A 8 1.95 15.73 1.33
CA ALA A 8 0.80 16.33 0.64
C ALA A 8 1.20 16.87 -0.75
N VAL A 9 2.41 17.40 -0.87
CA VAL A 9 2.97 17.82 -2.16
C VAL A 9 3.19 16.61 -3.06
N MET A 10 3.84 15.55 -2.57
CA MET A 10 4.03 14.31 -3.36
C MET A 10 2.71 13.75 -3.87
N ASN A 11 1.71 13.60 -2.99
CA ASN A 11 0.38 13.12 -3.35
C ASN A 11 -0.27 13.96 -4.47
N THR A 12 -0.03 15.28 -4.52
CA THR A 12 -0.59 16.14 -5.56
C THR A 12 -0.02 15.84 -6.96
N PHE A 13 1.23 15.39 -7.04
CA PHE A 13 1.91 15.10 -8.30
C PHE A 13 1.90 13.62 -8.69
N GLU A 14 1.78 12.71 -7.72
CA GLU A 14 1.85 11.26 -7.94
C GLU A 14 0.48 10.60 -8.08
N ILE A 15 -0.60 11.29 -7.70
CA ILE A 15 -1.96 10.76 -7.75
C ILE A 15 -2.76 11.51 -8.81
N ASP A 16 -3.27 10.78 -9.79
CA ASP A 16 -4.21 11.29 -10.79
C ASP A 16 -5.63 10.83 -10.44
N ALA A 17 -6.60 11.72 -10.56
CA ALA A 17 -8.01 11.41 -10.31
C ALA A 17 -8.59 10.36 -11.28
N GLN A 18 -7.91 10.11 -12.41
CA GLN A 18 -8.26 9.08 -13.39
C GLN A 18 -7.71 7.69 -13.02
N MET A 19 -6.91 7.56 -11.96
CA MET A 19 -6.42 6.25 -11.52
C MET A 19 -7.58 5.42 -10.94
N ASP A 20 -7.85 4.26 -11.55
CA ASP A 20 -8.87 3.32 -11.08
C ASP A 20 -8.42 2.49 -9.87
N ALA A 21 -7.11 2.34 -9.67
CA ALA A 21 -6.47 1.65 -8.54
C ALA A 21 -5.00 2.09 -8.40
N ILE A 22 -4.42 1.95 -7.21
CA ILE A 22 -3.03 2.34 -6.93
C ILE A 22 -2.26 1.19 -6.27
N LEU A 23 -1.12 0.83 -6.85
CA LEU A 23 -0.07 0.03 -6.19
C LEU A 23 1.04 0.98 -5.74
N SER A 24 1.15 1.20 -4.43
CA SER A 24 2.11 2.14 -3.85
C SER A 24 3.33 1.39 -3.34
N ILE A 25 4.50 1.66 -3.91
CA ILE A 25 5.73 0.88 -3.66
C ILE A 25 6.66 1.66 -2.74
N ASP A 26 7.15 1.03 -1.68
CA ASP A 26 8.13 1.64 -0.77
C ASP A 26 9.13 0.59 -0.27
N THR A 27 10.36 1.02 0.02
CA THR A 27 11.38 0.14 0.63
C THR A 27 11.26 0.16 2.15
N THR A 28 10.65 -0.88 2.72
CA THR A 28 10.40 -0.98 4.17
C THR A 28 11.47 -1.81 4.90
N LYS A 29 12.75 -1.65 4.54
CA LYS A 29 13.86 -2.52 5.02
C LYS A 29 14.36 -2.24 6.44
N GLY A 30 13.65 -1.44 7.23
CA GLY A 30 14.05 -1.05 8.59
C GLY A 30 13.06 -1.45 9.69
N ASN A 31 11.96 -2.12 9.34
CA ASN A 31 10.89 -2.45 10.28
C ASN A 31 10.99 -3.90 10.78
N ARG A 32 10.33 -4.22 11.90
CA ARG A 32 10.25 -5.60 12.47
C ARG A 32 8.89 -6.29 12.25
N ILE A 33 7.95 -5.58 11.62
CA ILE A 33 6.61 -6.08 11.31
C ILE A 33 6.68 -7.08 10.14
N ILE A 34 7.55 -6.81 9.16
CA ILE A 34 7.70 -7.62 7.94
C ILE A 34 9.02 -8.40 8.01
N ASN A 35 8.96 -9.66 8.40
CA ASN A 35 10.13 -10.54 8.56
C ASN A 35 10.37 -11.43 7.33
N HIS A 36 10.29 -10.85 6.13
CA HIS A 36 10.44 -11.52 4.85
C HIS A 36 11.43 -10.76 3.96
N ARG A 37 12.21 -11.48 3.14
CA ARG A 37 13.03 -10.87 2.09
C ARG A 37 12.33 -11.07 0.74
N GLY A 38 12.17 -10.00 -0.02
CA GLY A 38 11.41 -9.97 -1.26
C GLY A 38 10.51 -8.74 -1.26
N PHE A 39 9.23 -8.94 -1.55
CA PHE A 39 8.21 -7.93 -1.29
C PHE A 39 6.99 -8.54 -0.59
N ALA A 40 6.23 -7.69 0.10
CA ALA A 40 4.99 -8.06 0.77
C ALA A 40 3.91 -7.03 0.45
N MET A 41 2.63 -7.44 0.46
CA MET A 41 1.50 -6.53 0.19
C MET A 41 0.67 -6.22 1.44
N SER A 42 0.18 -4.98 1.54
CA SER A 42 -0.81 -4.63 2.56
C SER A 42 -2.19 -5.17 2.16
N PRO A 43 -3.15 -5.21 3.09
CA PRO A 43 -4.55 -5.21 2.72
C PRO A 43 -4.91 -3.95 1.91
N THR A 44 -6.00 -4.04 1.14
CA THR A 44 -6.48 -2.91 0.33
C THR A 44 -7.08 -1.85 1.21
N VAL A 45 -6.68 -0.61 1.00
CA VAL A 45 -7.23 0.57 1.67
C VAL A 45 -8.14 1.32 0.73
N LYS A 46 -9.39 1.58 1.16
CA LYS A 46 -10.39 2.31 0.36
C LYS A 46 -11.17 3.29 1.24
N ASP A 47 -10.97 4.58 1.00
CA ASP A 47 -11.68 5.67 1.70
C ASP A 47 -11.75 5.49 3.24
N GLY A 48 -10.59 5.23 3.84
CA GLY A 48 -10.46 5.06 5.30
C GLY A 48 -10.78 3.65 5.82
N TRP A 49 -11.19 2.72 4.95
CA TRP A 49 -11.37 1.32 5.31
C TRP A 49 -10.10 0.50 5.00
N ILE A 50 -9.70 -0.34 5.95
CA ILE A 50 -8.77 -1.45 5.73
C ILE A 50 -9.62 -2.67 5.40
N LEU A 51 -9.59 -3.09 4.13
CA LEU A 51 -10.40 -4.19 3.61
C LEU A 51 -9.63 -5.50 3.66
N ARG A 52 -10.34 -6.61 3.46
CA ARG A 52 -9.71 -7.92 3.27
C ARG A 52 -8.72 -7.86 2.11
N VAL A 53 -7.58 -8.54 2.25
CA VAL A 53 -6.60 -8.68 1.17
C VAL A 53 -7.25 -9.35 -0.06
N SER A 54 -7.00 -8.80 -1.25
CA SER A 54 -7.57 -9.34 -2.49
C SER A 54 -6.97 -10.71 -2.83
N GLU A 55 -7.84 -11.72 -2.95
CA GLU A 55 -7.46 -13.05 -3.43
C GLU A 55 -6.89 -13.03 -4.85
N ASP A 56 -7.35 -12.11 -5.70
CA ASP A 56 -6.84 -11.97 -7.07
C ASP A 56 -5.38 -11.48 -7.04
N LEU A 57 -5.07 -10.49 -6.20
CA LEU A 57 -3.70 -10.00 -6.02
C LEU A 57 -2.80 -11.07 -5.39
N LEU A 58 -3.30 -11.81 -4.39
CA LEU A 58 -2.58 -12.94 -3.79
C LEU A 58 -2.25 -14.02 -4.85
N GLY A 59 -3.21 -14.32 -5.73
CA GLY A 59 -3.01 -15.25 -6.85
C GLY A 59 -1.93 -14.76 -7.82
N ILE A 60 -1.97 -13.49 -8.22
CA ILE A 60 -0.98 -12.90 -9.13
C ILE A 60 0.41 -12.89 -8.50
N MET A 61 0.52 -12.56 -7.21
CA MET A 61 1.79 -12.64 -6.48
C MET A 61 2.32 -14.07 -6.49
N SER A 62 1.47 -15.07 -6.26
CA SER A 62 1.89 -16.46 -6.26
C SER A 62 2.39 -16.93 -7.62
N ILE A 63 1.70 -16.54 -8.70
CA ILE A 63 2.08 -16.87 -10.08
C ILE A 63 3.40 -16.20 -10.45
N THR A 64 3.57 -14.93 -10.11
CA THR A 64 4.75 -14.14 -10.51
C THR A 64 5.99 -14.51 -9.70
N THR A 65 5.84 -14.87 -8.44
CA THR A 65 6.98 -15.24 -7.56
C THR A 65 7.26 -16.74 -7.55
N GLY A 66 6.28 -17.58 -7.87
CA GLY A 66 6.34 -19.03 -7.67
C GLY A 66 6.33 -19.43 -6.18
N GLN A 67 5.92 -18.53 -5.29
CA GLN A 67 5.88 -18.73 -3.83
C GLN A 67 4.48 -18.47 -3.28
N LEU A 68 4.23 -18.84 -2.02
CA LEU A 68 3.03 -18.38 -1.33
C LEU A 68 3.08 -16.85 -1.15
N PRO A 69 1.93 -16.16 -1.23
CA PRO A 69 1.90 -14.71 -1.19
C PRO A 69 2.21 -14.22 0.23
N VAL A 70 2.94 -13.11 0.31
CA VAL A 70 3.34 -12.51 1.59
C VAL A 70 2.57 -11.22 1.79
N THR A 71 1.92 -11.12 2.95
CA THR A 71 1.19 -9.93 3.35
C THR A 71 1.78 -9.35 4.63
N PHE A 72 1.42 -8.11 4.94
CA PHE A 72 1.78 -7.50 6.22
C PHE A 72 0.60 -6.79 6.87
N PRO A 73 0.51 -6.82 8.21
CA PRO A 73 -0.54 -6.08 8.91
C PRO A 73 -0.29 -4.58 8.80
N ILE A 74 -1.37 -3.84 8.73
CA ILE A 74 -1.37 -2.38 8.83
C ILE A 74 -2.35 -1.97 9.93
N THR A 75 -2.16 -0.76 10.43
CA THR A 75 -2.95 -0.19 11.51
C THR A 75 -3.81 0.96 10.98
N MET A 76 -4.77 1.40 11.80
CA MET A 76 -5.55 2.60 11.47
C MET A 76 -4.65 3.85 11.38
N GLN A 77 -3.53 3.89 12.11
CA GLN A 77 -2.59 5.00 12.01
C GLN A 77 -1.98 5.08 10.61
N ASP A 78 -1.55 3.95 10.04
CA ASP A 78 -0.84 3.89 8.74
C ASP A 78 -1.63 4.48 7.56
N ILE A 79 -2.96 4.57 7.67
CA ILE A 79 -3.85 5.09 6.63
C ILE A 79 -4.29 6.55 6.88
N THR A 80 -3.68 7.23 7.85
CA THR A 80 -3.90 8.64 8.15
C THR A 80 -2.75 9.51 7.61
N PRO A 81 -2.93 10.82 7.41
CA PRO A 81 -1.87 11.67 6.87
C PRO A 81 -0.65 11.76 7.79
N TYR A 82 0.55 11.65 7.21
CA TYR A 82 1.85 11.69 7.91
C TYR A 82 2.04 12.89 8.85
N GLY A 83 1.45 14.03 8.52
CA GLY A 83 1.57 15.27 9.29
C GLY A 83 0.83 15.30 10.63
N ASN A 84 0.12 14.23 11.01
CA ASN A 84 -0.66 14.18 12.24
C ASN A 84 0.16 13.81 13.49
N GLY A 85 1.45 13.50 13.34
CA GLY A 85 2.35 13.23 14.47
C GLY A 85 2.19 11.87 15.14
N VAL A 86 1.42 10.94 14.57
CA VAL A 86 1.38 9.54 15.05
C VAL A 86 2.42 8.67 14.34
N PHE A 87 2.62 7.47 14.86
CA PHE A 87 3.50 6.48 14.24
C PHE A 87 2.87 5.92 12.96
N HIS A 88 3.69 5.76 11.93
CA HIS A 88 3.37 5.10 10.67
C HIS A 88 4.52 4.16 10.31
N ILE A 89 4.24 3.02 9.69
CA ILE A 89 5.27 2.08 9.23
C ILE A 89 6.27 2.73 8.26
N ASN A 90 5.76 3.45 7.26
CA ASN A 90 6.43 4.33 6.31
C ASN A 90 5.36 5.06 5.45
N SER A 91 5.77 5.76 4.39
CA SER A 91 4.90 6.54 3.50
C SER A 91 4.02 5.70 2.57
N ILE A 92 4.12 4.36 2.62
CA ILE A 92 3.57 3.47 1.59
C ILE A 92 2.05 3.59 1.40
N LEU A 93 1.29 3.96 2.43
CA LEU A 93 -0.16 4.12 2.36
C LEU A 93 -0.63 5.57 2.30
N GLN A 94 0.29 6.53 2.19
CA GLN A 94 -0.07 7.95 2.06
C GLN A 94 -0.97 8.27 0.86
N PRO A 95 -0.86 7.58 -0.30
CA PRO A 95 -1.81 7.80 -1.38
C PRO A 95 -3.27 7.57 -0.98
N ALA A 96 -3.55 6.66 -0.04
CA ALA A 96 -4.90 6.36 0.42
C ALA A 96 -5.59 7.55 1.11
N THR A 97 -4.83 8.54 1.56
CA THR A 97 -5.35 9.78 2.15
C THR A 97 -5.82 10.78 1.08
N ALA A 98 -5.33 10.67 -0.14
CA ALA A 98 -5.53 11.66 -1.20
C ALA A 98 -6.31 11.13 -2.42
N THR A 99 -6.53 9.81 -2.54
CA THR A 99 -7.37 9.23 -3.59
C THR A 99 -8.67 8.62 -3.05
N SER A 100 -9.68 8.46 -3.91
CA SER A 100 -10.81 7.56 -3.66
C SER A 100 -10.66 6.22 -4.39
N ALA A 101 -9.60 5.99 -5.16
CA ALA A 101 -9.27 4.66 -5.68
C ALA A 101 -8.81 3.71 -4.55
N PRO A 102 -8.95 2.38 -4.71
CA PRO A 102 -8.32 1.42 -3.80
C PRO A 102 -6.79 1.52 -3.88
N VAL A 103 -6.13 1.48 -2.73
CA VAL A 103 -4.66 1.54 -2.60
C VAL A 103 -4.14 0.29 -1.93
N VAL A 104 -3.13 -0.35 -2.51
CA VAL A 104 -2.39 -1.44 -1.89
C VAL A 104 -0.92 -1.05 -1.80
N GLY A 105 -0.33 -1.17 -0.61
CA GLY A 105 1.09 -0.96 -0.39
C GLY A 105 1.90 -2.20 -0.74
N LEU A 106 2.95 -2.05 -1.54
CA LEU A 106 3.94 -3.07 -1.87
C LEU A 106 5.29 -2.76 -1.23
N ALA A 107 5.55 -3.41 -0.10
CA ALA A 107 6.75 -3.19 0.69
C ALA A 107 7.88 -4.08 0.17
N ILE A 108 8.95 -3.49 -0.36
CA ILE A 108 10.19 -4.25 -0.65
C ILE A 108 10.97 -4.40 0.66
N THR A 109 11.18 -5.63 1.11
CA THR A 109 11.60 -5.92 2.48
C THR A 109 12.83 -6.83 2.55
N THR A 110 13.45 -6.83 3.73
CA THR A 110 14.58 -7.68 4.10
C THR A 110 14.36 -8.18 5.53
N GLN A 111 14.94 -9.32 5.87
CA GLN A 111 14.81 -9.88 7.23
C GLN A 111 15.66 -9.13 8.27
N THR A 112 16.70 -8.43 7.81
CA THR A 112 17.55 -7.58 8.66
C THR A 112 17.46 -6.13 8.20
N PRO A 113 17.67 -5.17 9.12
CA PRO A 113 17.76 -3.76 8.76
C PRO A 113 18.83 -3.51 7.69
N VAL A 114 18.43 -2.96 6.54
CA VAL A 114 19.35 -2.50 5.50
C VAL A 114 19.31 -0.98 5.43
N PRO A 115 20.40 -0.28 5.76
CA PRO A 115 20.43 1.19 5.76
C PRO A 115 20.33 1.76 4.33
N GLY A 116 19.13 2.12 3.88
CA GLY A 116 18.87 2.57 2.50
C GLY A 116 19.71 3.78 2.08
N CYS A 117 19.40 4.97 2.59
CA CYS A 117 20.13 6.19 2.22
C CYS A 117 21.58 6.24 2.73
N ALA A 118 21.93 5.44 3.74
CA ALA A 118 23.27 5.44 4.31
C ALA A 118 24.28 4.62 3.49
N THR A 119 23.85 3.55 2.81
CA THR A 119 24.77 2.69 2.02
C THR A 119 24.36 2.56 0.55
N GLY A 120 23.12 2.89 0.19
CA GLY A 120 22.57 2.64 -1.14
C GLY A 120 22.33 1.17 -1.45
N ALA A 121 22.52 0.26 -0.48
CA ALA A 121 22.41 -1.16 -0.71
C ALA A 121 20.96 -1.57 -1.07
N SER A 122 20.82 -2.28 -2.18
CA SER A 122 19.54 -2.87 -2.59
C SER A 122 19.73 -4.25 -3.20
N HIS A 123 18.64 -5.00 -3.29
CA HIS A 123 18.60 -6.33 -3.86
C HIS A 123 17.79 -6.25 -5.15
N VAL A 124 18.49 -6.33 -6.29
CA VAL A 124 17.87 -6.13 -7.61
C VAL A 124 16.75 -7.14 -7.89
N VAL A 125 16.90 -8.38 -7.43
CA VAL A 125 15.89 -9.43 -7.60
C VAL A 125 14.61 -9.09 -6.85
N ASP A 126 14.72 -8.65 -5.59
CA ASP A 126 13.57 -8.26 -4.77
C ASP A 126 12.79 -7.08 -5.42
N VAL A 127 13.49 -6.16 -6.10
CA VAL A 127 12.89 -5.06 -6.88
C VAL A 127 12.24 -5.58 -8.16
N GLU A 128 12.94 -6.43 -8.91
CA GLU A 128 12.44 -7.04 -10.16
C GLU A 128 11.15 -7.83 -9.91
N GLU A 129 11.11 -8.66 -8.86
CA GLU A 129 9.92 -9.45 -8.50
C GLU A 129 8.70 -8.56 -8.22
N CYS A 130 8.90 -7.46 -7.50
CA CYS A 130 7.85 -6.47 -7.26
C CYS A 130 7.38 -5.81 -8.56
N VAL A 131 8.30 -5.44 -9.45
CA VAL A 131 7.97 -4.81 -10.75
C VAL A 131 7.21 -5.78 -11.64
N ARG A 132 7.65 -7.04 -11.73
CA ARG A 132 6.97 -8.10 -12.48
C ARG A 132 5.56 -8.34 -11.97
N PHE A 133 5.37 -8.36 -10.64
CA PHE A 133 4.04 -8.41 -10.03
C PHE A 133 3.17 -7.21 -10.46
N VAL A 134 3.68 -5.98 -10.37
CA VAL A 134 2.94 -4.76 -10.73
C VAL A 134 2.47 -4.79 -12.19
N ILE A 135 3.34 -5.22 -13.11
CA ILE A 135 3.00 -5.31 -14.53
C ILE A 135 1.89 -6.34 -14.76
N GLU A 136 1.99 -7.54 -14.18
CA GLU A 136 0.95 -8.56 -14.33
C GLU A 136 -0.37 -8.17 -13.64
N ALA A 137 -0.30 -7.53 -12.47
CA ALA A 137 -1.47 -6.97 -11.80
C ALA A 137 -2.17 -5.92 -12.67
N ALA A 138 -1.43 -4.99 -13.26
CA ALA A 138 -1.98 -3.97 -14.16
C ALA A 138 -2.63 -4.59 -15.40
N LYS A 139 -1.99 -5.59 -16.03
CA LYS A 139 -2.56 -6.31 -17.18
C LYS A 139 -3.87 -7.01 -16.83
N MET A 140 -3.91 -7.72 -15.70
CA MET A 140 -5.09 -8.45 -15.25
C MET A 140 -6.22 -7.51 -14.84
N PHE A 141 -5.90 -6.42 -14.14
CA PHE A 141 -6.85 -5.38 -13.75
C PHE A 141 -7.45 -4.69 -14.98
N GLY A 142 -6.61 -4.25 -15.93
CA GLY A 142 -7.06 -3.63 -17.18
C GLY A 142 -7.89 -4.57 -18.07
N ALA A 143 -7.75 -5.89 -17.90
CA ALA A 143 -8.59 -6.89 -18.57
C ALA A 143 -9.87 -7.25 -17.79
N GLY A 144 -10.15 -6.62 -16.65
CA GLY A 144 -11.30 -6.91 -15.79
C GLY A 144 -11.22 -8.26 -15.06
N LYS A 145 -10.01 -8.81 -14.88
CA LYS A 145 -9.75 -10.14 -14.29
C LYS A 145 -9.05 -10.07 -12.93
N CYS A 146 -8.91 -8.89 -12.37
CA CYS A 146 -8.36 -8.68 -11.04
C CYS A 146 -9.17 -7.61 -10.34
N ARG A 147 -9.66 -7.90 -9.14
CA ARG A 147 -10.33 -6.94 -8.27
C ARG A 147 -9.40 -6.59 -7.12
N PHE A 148 -9.21 -5.31 -6.84
CA PHE A 148 -8.42 -4.87 -5.69
C PHE A 148 -9.18 -5.05 -4.37
N TYR A 149 -10.50 -5.11 -4.41
CA TYR A 149 -11.37 -5.37 -3.27
C TYR A 149 -12.73 -5.91 -3.74
N ASP A 150 -13.54 -6.43 -2.83
CA ASP A 150 -14.92 -6.78 -3.14
C ASP A 150 -15.85 -5.56 -2.97
N GLU A 151 -16.39 -5.06 -4.07
CA GLU A 151 -17.27 -3.88 -4.09
C GLU A 151 -18.56 -4.09 -3.32
N THR A 152 -19.11 -5.31 -3.32
CA THR A 152 -20.37 -5.62 -2.63
C THR A 152 -20.16 -5.68 -1.12
N GLU A 153 -19.06 -6.29 -0.69
CA GLU A 153 -18.65 -6.31 0.72
C GLU A 153 -18.37 -4.89 1.22
N TYR A 154 -17.63 -4.08 0.45
CA TYR A 154 -17.37 -2.67 0.78
C TYR A 154 -18.65 -1.84 0.91
N ALA A 155 -19.57 -1.95 -0.05
CA ALA A 155 -20.86 -1.26 0.02
C ALA A 155 -21.66 -1.66 1.26
N THR A 156 -21.56 -2.93 1.67
CA THR A 156 -22.18 -3.43 2.90
C THR A 156 -21.54 -2.83 4.15
N LEU A 157 -20.21 -2.75 4.23
CA LEU A 157 -19.50 -2.11 5.33
C LEU A 157 -19.89 -0.63 5.47
N VAL A 158 -19.95 0.10 4.37
CA VAL A 158 -20.37 1.52 4.36
C VAL A 158 -21.82 1.65 4.82
N LYS A 159 -22.73 0.76 4.39
CA LYS A 159 -24.13 0.78 4.85
C LYS A 159 -24.26 0.50 6.35
N LEU A 160 -23.45 -0.41 6.89
CA LEU A 160 -23.52 -0.83 8.29
C LEU A 160 -22.85 0.17 9.24
N TYR A 161 -21.73 0.76 8.85
CA TYR A 161 -20.84 1.51 9.74
C TYR A 161 -20.50 2.92 9.25
N GLY A 162 -20.94 3.30 8.06
CA GLY A 162 -20.68 4.61 7.46
C GLY A 162 -19.35 4.71 6.71
N GLU A 163 -19.09 5.89 6.16
CA GLU A 163 -17.82 6.22 5.52
C GLU A 163 -16.74 6.53 6.56
N MET A 164 -15.51 6.09 6.32
CA MET A 164 -14.36 6.32 7.21
C MET A 164 -13.45 7.45 6.71
N LYS A 165 -13.95 8.33 5.82
CA LYS A 165 -13.18 9.39 5.16
C LYS A 165 -12.56 10.40 6.12
N GLN A 166 -13.06 10.52 7.34
CA GLN A 166 -12.47 11.39 8.37
C GLN A 166 -11.00 11.06 8.65
N LEU A 167 -10.63 9.78 8.55
CA LEU A 167 -9.26 9.30 8.74
C LEU A 167 -8.29 9.78 7.65
N LYS A 168 -8.80 10.24 6.51
CA LYS A 168 -7.99 10.79 5.42
C LYS A 168 -7.52 12.22 5.69
N THR A 169 -7.93 12.81 6.82
CA THR A 169 -7.62 14.18 7.21
C THR A 169 -6.63 14.20 8.39
N LEU A 170 -6.04 15.36 8.68
CA LEU A 170 -5.19 15.54 9.87
C LEU A 170 -5.97 15.42 11.21
N GLY A 171 -7.27 15.12 11.15
CA GLY A 171 -8.18 15.15 12.29
C GLY A 171 -8.66 16.57 12.59
N ALA A 172 -9.73 16.66 13.36
CA ALA A 172 -10.12 17.92 14.00
C ALA A 172 -9.45 17.97 15.38
N GLN A 173 -8.82 19.09 15.73
CA GLN A 173 -8.50 19.36 17.13
C GLN A 173 -9.83 19.53 17.87
N ALA A 174 -10.01 18.78 18.96
CA ALA A 174 -11.14 18.95 19.86
C ALA A 174 -10.98 20.21 20.72
#